data_AF-A0A7X9J473-F1
#
_entry.id   AF-A0A7X9J473-F1
#
_cell.length_a   1.000
_cell.length_b   1.000
_cell.length_c   1.000
_cell.angle_alpha   90.00
_cell.angle_beta   90.00
_cell.angle_gamma   90.00
#
_symmetry.space_group_name_H-M   'P 1'
#
loop_
_entity.id
_entity.type
_entity.pdbx_description
1 polymer ?
#
loop_
_entity_poly.entity_id
_entity_poly.type
_entity_poly.pdbx_seq_one_letter_code
_entity_poly.pdbx_strand_id
1 'polypeptide(L)'
;MSLRPNLNTLTEEIQNYLEAEHFVVFRCLTRAGDEPPIIYWDTERNPEFKPFLDCALQLGIRLIHLHVRDFSSMHREEALEQLSESELDPKRQRDIKRRIEELSIYEGLTCAVEMSFDF
;
A
#
# COMPACT_ATOMS: atom_id res chain seq x y z
N MET A 1 -6.97 9.49 40.31
CA MET A 1 -6.79 10.14 38.99
C MET A 1 -5.87 9.23 38.19
N SER A 2 -6.39 8.48 37.22
CA SER A 2 -5.53 7.69 36.33
C SER A 2 -4.80 8.67 35.40
N LEU A 3 -3.47 8.76 35.52
CA LEU A 3 -2.65 9.48 34.55
C LEU A 3 -2.85 8.78 33.22
N ARG A 4 -3.53 9.43 32.28
CA ARG A 4 -3.57 8.93 30.90
C ARG A 4 -2.12 8.97 30.39
N PRO A 5 -1.54 7.83 30.00
CA PRO A 5 -0.16 7.80 29.57
C PRO A 5 0.03 8.71 28.36
N ASN A 6 1.20 9.34 28.27
CA ASN A 6 1.60 10.02 27.05
C ASN A 6 1.73 8.97 25.94
N LEU A 7 0.85 9.04 24.94
CA LEU A 7 0.77 8.03 23.89
C LEU A 7 2.03 7.98 23.03
N ASN A 8 2.81 9.07 22.96
CA ASN A 8 4.09 9.06 22.24
C ASN A 8 5.12 8.21 22.99
N THR A 9 5.30 8.47 24.29
CA THR A 9 6.22 7.69 25.15
C THR A 9 5.82 6.22 25.18
N LEU A 10 4.53 5.93 25.32
CA LEU A 10 4.02 4.56 25.31
C LEU A 10 4.25 3.87 23.95
N THR A 11 4.09 4.60 22.84
CA THR A 11 4.34 4.05 21.50
C THR A 11 5.82 3.71 21.30
N GLU A 12 6.73 4.57 21.76
CA GLU A 12 8.18 4.32 21.72
C GLU A 12 8.56 3.12 22.59
N GLU A 13 8.03 3.02 23.82
CA GLU A 13 8.24 1.88 24.71
C GLU A 13 7.77 0.56 24.06
N ILE A 14 6.59 0.56 23.45
CA ILE A 14 6.05 -0.61 22.74
C ILE A 14 6.95 -0.98 21.56
N GLN A 15 7.42 -0.01 20.77
CA GLN A 15 8.31 -0.28 19.63
C GLN A 15 9.64 -0.87 20.09
N ASN A 16 10.25 -0.30 21.13
CA ASN A 16 11.50 -0.80 21.69
C ASN A 16 11.36 -2.24 22.20
N TYR A 17 10.23 -2.57 22.85
CA TYR A 17 9.95 -3.93 23.31
C TYR A 17 9.79 -4.90 22.15
N LEU A 18 8.99 -4.54 21.14
CA LEU A 18 8.77 -5.38 19.96
C LEU A 18 10.09 -5.68 19.24
N GLU A 19 10.98 -4.68 19.14
CA GLU A 19 12.32 -4.86 18.58
C GLU A 19 13.21 -5.76 19.46
N ALA A 20 13.26 -5.52 20.77
CA ALA A 20 14.08 -6.29 21.71
C ALA A 20 13.71 -7.78 21.76
N GLU A 21 12.42 -8.08 21.60
CA GLU A 21 11.90 -9.45 21.61
C GLU A 21 11.80 -10.06 20.20
N HIS A 22 12.41 -9.42 19.20
CA HIS A 22 12.47 -9.88 17.80
C HIS A 22 11.09 -10.17 17.17
N PHE A 23 10.05 -9.42 17.57
CA PHE A 23 8.75 -9.49 16.92
C PHE A 23 8.84 -8.97 15.49
N VAL A 24 8.18 -9.67 14.57
CA VAL A 24 7.98 -9.20 13.21
C VAL A 24 6.74 -8.29 13.19
N VAL A 25 6.94 -7.00 12.90
CA VAL A 25 5.86 -5.98 12.95
C VAL A 25 5.49 -5.52 11.54
N PHE A 26 4.26 -5.81 11.12
CA PHE A 26 3.66 -5.24 9.91
C PHE A 26 2.47 -4.35 10.25
N ARG A 27 2.37 -3.22 9.55
CA ARG A 27 1.26 -2.29 9.72
C ARG A 27 0.05 -2.82 8.96
N CYS A 28 -1.12 -2.76 9.58
CA CYS A 28 -2.41 -3.06 8.96
C CYS A 28 -3.29 -1.81 9.01
N LEU A 29 -4.31 -1.77 8.14
CA LEU A 29 -5.31 -0.71 8.18
C LEU A 29 -6.18 -0.85 9.43
N THR A 30 -6.80 0.24 9.84
CA THR A 30 -7.71 0.25 11.00
C THR A 30 -8.85 -0.76 10.82
N ARG A 31 -9.18 -1.51 11.88
CA ARG A 31 -10.29 -2.48 11.90
C ARG A 31 -11.63 -1.85 12.28
N ALA A 32 -11.72 -0.52 12.28
CA ALA A 32 -12.95 0.19 12.63
C ALA A 32 -13.96 0.12 11.46
N GLY A 33 -14.62 -1.04 11.31
CA GLY A 33 -15.68 -1.28 10.32
C GLY A 33 -15.51 -2.60 9.56
N ASP A 34 -15.86 -3.73 10.19
CA ASP A 34 -16.31 -5.01 9.62
C ASP A 34 -15.66 -5.63 8.35
N GLU A 35 -14.41 -5.33 8.00
CA GLU A 35 -13.62 -6.17 7.09
C GLU A 35 -12.66 -7.10 7.85
N PRO A 36 -12.44 -8.34 7.35
CA PRO A 36 -11.49 -9.26 7.96
C PRO A 36 -10.08 -8.64 8.00
N PRO A 37 -9.25 -9.01 8.99
CA PRO A 37 -7.96 -8.37 9.20
C PRO A 37 -6.95 -8.76 8.13
N ILE A 38 -6.78 -7.91 7.13
CA ILE A 38 -5.78 -8.09 6.07
C ILE A 38 -4.45 -7.49 6.55
N ILE A 39 -3.39 -8.30 6.55
CA ILE A 39 -2.01 -7.82 6.72
C ILE A 39 -1.42 -7.62 5.32
N TYR A 40 -0.99 -6.41 4.98
CA TYR A 40 -0.42 -6.07 3.68
C TYR A 40 1.09 -5.82 3.74
N TRP A 41 1.77 -6.04 2.62
CA TRP A 41 3.18 -5.73 2.47
C TRP A 41 3.39 -4.20 2.38
N ASP A 42 3.81 -3.59 3.50
CA ASP A 42 4.12 -2.16 3.62
C ASP A 42 5.52 -1.84 3.06
N THR A 43 5.56 -1.45 1.79
CA THR A 43 6.79 -1.13 1.07
C THR A 43 7.45 0.19 1.49
N GLU A 44 6.73 1.09 2.19
CA GLU A 44 7.31 2.35 2.68
C GLU A 44 8.25 2.11 3.86
N ARG A 45 7.91 1.15 4.72
CA ARG A 45 8.68 0.83 5.92
C ARG A 45 9.56 -0.40 5.76
N ASN A 46 9.10 -1.39 4.99
CA ASN A 46 9.79 -2.65 4.74
C ASN A 46 9.74 -2.99 3.24
N PRO A 47 10.62 -2.37 2.43
CA PRO A 47 10.63 -2.56 0.98
C PRO A 47 11.06 -3.97 0.56
N GLU A 48 11.65 -4.77 1.45
CA GLU A 48 11.93 -6.18 1.19
C GLU A 48 10.69 -7.04 1.45
N PHE A 49 10.31 -7.87 0.48
CA PHE A 49 9.16 -8.77 0.64
C PHE A 49 9.45 -10.00 1.52
N LYS A 50 10.71 -10.38 1.71
CA LYS A 50 11.06 -11.63 2.42
C LYS A 50 10.58 -11.63 3.88
N PRO A 51 10.85 -10.57 4.69
CA PRO A 51 10.36 -10.52 6.07
C PRO A 51 8.83 -10.62 6.18
N PHE A 52 8.09 -10.12 5.19
CA PHE A 52 6.64 -10.25 5.13
C PHE A 52 6.19 -11.71 4.93
N LEU A 53 6.81 -12.42 3.98
CA LEU A 53 6.53 -13.84 3.78
C LEU A 53 7.00 -14.70 4.97
N ASP A 54 8.15 -14.37 5.57
CA ASP A 54 8.65 -15.05 6.76
C ASP A 54 7.69 -14.90 7.95
N CYS A 55 7.07 -13.73 8.11
CA CYS A 55 6.00 -13.50 9.08
C CYS A 55 4.83 -14.49 8.85
N ALA A 56 4.33 -14.58 7.62
CA ALA A 56 3.27 -15.52 7.28
C ALA A 56 3.66 -16.97 7.61
N LEU A 57 4.89 -17.39 7.28
CA LEU A 57 5.39 -18.73 7.58
C LEU A 57 5.45 -19.01 9.08
N GLN A 58 5.92 -18.06 9.89
CA GLN A 58 5.99 -18.17 11.35
C GLN A 58 4.60 -18.30 11.99
N LEU A 59 3.60 -17.65 11.38
CA LEU A 59 2.19 -17.74 11.76
C LEU A 59 1.50 -19.02 11.24
N GLY A 60 2.21 -19.88 10.52
CA GLY A 60 1.66 -21.12 9.94
C GLY A 60 0.82 -20.90 8.68
N ILE A 61 0.82 -19.68 8.14
CA ILE A 61 0.06 -19.31 6.95
C ILE A 61 0.81 -19.79 5.71
N ARG A 62 0.08 -20.43 4.80
CA ARG A 62 0.61 -20.95 3.53
C ARG A 62 -0.01 -20.28 2.30
N LEU A 63 -1.14 -19.59 2.49
CA LEU A 63 -1.86 -18.91 1.43
C LEU A 63 -1.54 -17.41 1.51
N ILE A 64 -1.04 -16.85 0.40
CA ILE A 64 -0.78 -15.42 0.23
C ILE A 64 -1.64 -14.93 -0.92
N HIS A 65 -2.35 -13.83 -0.72
CA HIS A 65 -3.01 -13.10 -1.79
C HIS A 65 -1.98 -12.24 -2.51
N LEU A 66 -1.65 -12.63 -3.74
CA LEU A 66 -0.79 -11.87 -4.64
C LEU A 66 -1.67 -11.21 -5.71
N HIS A 67 -1.61 -9.89 -5.79
CA HIS A 67 -2.26 -9.12 -6.82
C HIS A 67 -1.20 -8.43 -7.67
N VAL A 68 -1.24 -8.67 -8.98
CA VAL A 68 -0.38 -8.04 -9.97
C VAL A 68 -1.27 -7.35 -10.97
N ARG A 69 -1.03 -6.06 -11.18
CA ARG A 69 -1.78 -5.24 -12.14
C ARG A 69 -0.86 -4.75 -13.23
N ASP A 70 -1.26 -4.95 -14.47
CA ASP A 70 -0.60 -4.41 -15.64
C ASP A 70 -1.19 -3.06 -16.02
N PHE A 71 -0.34 -2.18 -16.56
CA PHE A 71 -0.76 -0.92 -17.13
C PHE A 71 -1.49 -1.17 -18.45
N SER A 72 -2.80 -0.94 -18.45
CA SER A 72 -3.67 -1.07 -19.63
C SER A 72 -4.11 0.29 -20.19
N SER A 73 -4.71 0.27 -21.39
CA SER A 73 -5.32 1.44 -22.03
C SER A 73 -6.39 2.09 -21.14
N MET A 74 -7.17 1.27 -20.42
CA MET A 74 -8.24 1.72 -19.53
C MET A 74 -7.76 2.72 -18.47
N HIS A 75 -6.58 2.49 -17.89
CA HIS A 75 -6.01 3.44 -16.91
C HIS A 75 -5.72 4.82 -17.53
N ARG A 76 -5.32 4.87 -18.81
CA ARG A 76 -5.13 6.14 -19.51
C ARG A 76 -6.45 6.78 -19.87
N GLU A 77 -7.40 5.99 -20.35
CA GLU A 77 -8.74 6.45 -20.72
C GLU A 77 -9.43 7.09 -19.50
N GLU A 78 -9.41 6.44 -18.34
CA GLU A 78 -9.90 6.96 -17.07
C GLU A 78 -9.18 8.26 -16.66
N ALA A 79 -7.85 8.31 -16.78
CA ALA A 79 -7.09 9.51 -16.45
C ALA A 79 -7.39 10.69 -17.40
N LEU A 80 -7.64 10.41 -18.68
CA LEU A 80 -8.04 11.41 -19.67
C LEU A 80 -9.46 11.92 -19.43
N GLU A 81 -10.38 11.04 -19.02
CA GLU A 81 -11.74 11.40 -18.63
C GLU A 81 -11.72 12.33 -17.42
N GLN A 82 -11.04 11.95 -16.33
CA GLN A 82 -10.86 12.79 -15.14
C GLN A 82 -10.20 14.14 -15.46
N LEU A 83 -9.22 14.15 -16.37
CA LEU A 83 -8.57 15.39 -16.81
C LEU A 83 -9.55 16.32 -17.52
N SER A 84 -10.46 15.76 -18.33
CA SER A 84 -11.46 16.54 -19.07
C SER A 84 -12.48 17.22 -18.15
N GLU A 85 -12.75 16.62 -16.99
CA GLU A 85 -13.65 17.15 -15.97
C GLU A 85 -12.95 18.08 -14.97
N SER A 86 -11.62 18.20 -15.05
CA SER A 86 -10.84 19.02 -14.12
C SER A 86 -10.97 20.52 -14.38
N GLU A 87 -10.94 21.33 -13.32
CA GLU A 87 -10.93 22.80 -13.41
C GLU A 87 -9.53 23.39 -13.73
N LEU A 88 -8.64 22.60 -14.34
CA LEU A 88 -7.30 23.05 -14.71
C LEU A 88 -7.34 24.00 -15.91
N ASP A 89 -6.40 24.95 -15.93
CA ASP A 89 -6.21 25.83 -17.10
C ASP A 89 -5.96 25.02 -18.40
N PRO A 90 -6.52 25.43 -19.56
CA PRO A 90 -6.41 24.70 -20.82
C PRO A 90 -4.98 24.41 -21.29
N LYS A 91 -4.00 25.26 -20.96
CA LYS A 91 -2.59 24.97 -21.27
C LYS A 91 -2.11 23.77 -20.45
N ARG A 92 -2.40 23.77 -19.15
CA ARG A 92 -2.03 22.69 -18.23
C ARG A 92 -2.75 21.39 -18.57
N GLN A 93 -4.02 21.44 -18.97
CA GLN A 93 -4.73 20.26 -19.46
C GLN A 93 -4.07 19.66 -20.69
N ARG A 94 -3.70 20.46 -21.69
CA ARG A 94 -2.99 19.96 -22.89
C ARG A 94 -1.65 19.32 -22.55
N ASP A 95 -0.89 19.92 -21.65
CA ASP A 95 0.40 19.38 -21.21
C ASP A 95 0.25 18.04 -20.50
N ILE A 96 -0.75 17.89 -19.60
CA ILE A 96 -1.03 16.63 -18.90
C ILE A 96 -1.57 15.58 -19.87
N LYS A 97 -2.49 15.95 -20.77
CA LYS A 97 -3.03 15.05 -21.79
C LYS A 97 -1.92 14.41 -22.62
N ARG A 98 -0.99 15.23 -23.14
CA ARG A 98 0.18 14.73 -23.89
C ARG A 98 0.98 13.71 -23.08
N ARG A 99 1.25 14.01 -21.80
CA ARG A 99 1.99 13.10 -20.91
C ARG A 99 1.24 11.79 -20.65
N ILE A 100 -0.08 11.83 -20.53
CA ILE A 100 -0.89 10.61 -20.40
C ILE A 100 -0.77 9.78 -21.69
N GLU A 101 -0.94 10.39 -22.87
CA GLU A 101 -0.81 9.70 -24.15
C GLU A 101 0.58 9.06 -24.34
N GLU A 102 1.65 9.73 -23.90
CA GLU A 102 3.03 9.20 -23.91
C GLU A 102 3.19 7.92 -23.08
N LEU A 103 2.34 7.66 -22.07
CA LEU A 103 2.39 6.44 -21.27
C LEU A 103 1.96 5.18 -22.03
N SER A 104 1.37 5.31 -23.23
CA SER A 104 1.00 4.18 -24.09
C SER A 104 2.15 3.19 -24.35
N ILE A 105 3.40 3.65 -24.35
CA ILE A 105 4.57 2.78 -24.53
C ILE A 105 4.76 1.76 -23.40
N TYR A 106 4.14 1.99 -22.24
CA TYR A 106 4.22 1.12 -21.07
C TYR A 106 3.04 0.15 -20.97
N GLU A 107 2.15 0.09 -21.97
CA GLU A 107 1.06 -0.88 -21.97
C GLU A 107 1.54 -2.31 -21.90
N GLY A 108 0.86 -3.11 -21.08
CA GLY A 108 1.21 -4.51 -20.82
C GLY A 108 2.38 -4.70 -19.87
N LEU A 109 2.99 -3.61 -19.35
CA LEU A 109 3.96 -3.70 -18.27
C LEU A 109 3.25 -3.71 -16.92
N THR A 110 3.75 -4.51 -15.98
CA THR A 110 3.29 -4.48 -14.59
C THR A 110 3.49 -3.11 -13.97
N CYS A 111 2.42 -2.53 -13.42
CA CYS A 111 2.44 -1.21 -12.78
C CYS A 111 2.15 -1.25 -11.27
N ALA A 112 1.63 -2.38 -10.76
CA ALA A 112 1.51 -2.60 -9.32
C ALA A 112 1.66 -4.07 -8.97
N VAL A 113 2.28 -4.30 -7.81
CA VAL A 113 2.38 -5.61 -7.15
C VAL A 113 2.01 -5.40 -5.69
N GLU A 114 1.05 -6.19 -5.22
CA GLU A 114 0.50 -6.10 -3.88
C GLU A 114 0.47 -7.51 -3.29
N MET A 115 0.84 -7.65 -2.03
CA MET A 115 0.75 -8.91 -1.30
C MET A 115 0.04 -8.70 0.02
N SER A 116 -0.81 -9.67 0.37
CA SER A 116 -1.48 -9.72 1.66
C SER A 116 -1.75 -11.15 2.12
N PHE A 117 -2.06 -11.32 3.40
CA PHE A 117 -2.56 -12.59 3.92
C PHE A 117 -3.57 -12.36 5.06
N ASP A 118 -4.44 -13.34 5.24
CA ASP A 118 -5.40 -13.41 6.34
C ASP A 118 -4.80 -14.24 7.50
N PHE A 119 -5.09 -13.83 8.74
CA PHE A 119 -4.66 -14.52 9.97
C PHE A 119 -5.76 -14.54 11.03
#